data_AF-A0A1X0RWV0-F1
#
_entry.id   AF-A0A1X0RWV0-F1
#
_cell.length_a   1.000
_cell.length_b   1.000
_cell.length_c   1.000
_cell.angle_alpha   90.00
_cell.angle_beta   90.00
_cell.angle_gamma   90.00
#
_symmetry.space_group_name_H-M   'P 1'
#
loop_
_entity.id
_entity.type
_entity.pdbx_description
1 polymer ?
#
loop_
_entity_poly.entity_id
_entity_poly.type
_entity_poly.pdbx_seq_one_letter_code
_entity_poly.pdbx_strand_id
1 'polypeptide(L)'
;MAHWQVNRNTATKPKLEFIQNKISVMTQACHAATAILHITREDKNTQEYLADLDNMHKVVLETKNEGSLDKLADVLSQHQIPYKRWIEQPENIPTALATAPLRGRSPEVQEAFKKFCSLYR
;
A
#
# COMPACT_ATOMS: atom_id res chain seq x y z
N MET A 1 9.88 17.65 -5.57
CA MET A 1 8.99 18.82 -5.43
C MET A 1 7.66 18.35 -4.86
N ALA A 2 7.17 18.76 -3.69
CA ALA A 2 7.79 18.76 -2.35
C ALA A 2 7.01 17.72 -1.51
N HIS A 3 7.57 17.02 -0.52
CA HIS A 3 7.61 17.54 0.85
C HIS A 3 8.49 16.66 1.76
N TRP A 4 9.08 17.31 2.76
CA TRP A 4 10.00 16.77 3.76
C TRP A 4 9.30 15.88 4.79
N GLN A 5 9.89 14.74 5.14
CA GLN A 5 9.60 14.05 6.40
C GLN A 5 10.65 14.48 7.43
N VAL A 6 10.21 15.29 8.41
CA VAL A 6 11.00 15.59 9.61
C VAL A 6 10.50 14.70 10.74
N ASN A 7 11.20 13.60 11.01
CA ASN A 7 11.02 12.85 12.25
C ASN A 7 12.01 13.37 13.30
N ARG A 8 11.51 14.15 14.27
CA ARG A 8 12.29 14.57 15.43
C ARG A 8 12.37 13.39 16.41
N ASN A 9 13.55 12.79 16.55
CA ASN A 9 13.83 11.78 17.56
C ASN A 9 14.37 12.44 18.85
N THR A 10 13.60 12.40 19.94
CA THR A 10 14.10 12.68 21.30
C THR A 10 13.23 12.03 22.40
N ALA A 11 12.86 10.74 22.34
CA ALA A 11 12.11 10.15 23.47
C ALA A 11 12.33 8.66 23.72
N THR A 12 12.62 8.35 24.99
CA THR A 12 12.98 7.05 25.59
C THR A 12 11.79 6.28 26.17
N LYS A 13 10.62 6.22 25.50
CA LYS A 13 9.41 5.58 26.06
C LYS A 13 8.69 4.62 25.08
N PRO A 14 8.40 3.35 25.46
CA PRO A 14 7.86 2.31 24.56
C PRO A 14 6.52 2.66 23.87
N LYS A 15 5.67 3.47 24.52
CA LYS A 15 4.39 3.91 23.93
C LYS A 15 4.56 4.88 22.77
N LEU A 16 5.63 5.67 22.73
CA LEU A 16 5.89 6.59 21.61
C LEU A 16 6.45 5.87 20.38
N GLU A 17 7.30 4.85 20.58
CA GLU A 17 7.79 3.99 19.49
C GLU A 17 6.63 3.29 18.75
N PHE A 18 5.64 2.79 19.50
CA PHE A 18 4.46 2.17 18.91
C PHE A 18 3.64 3.13 18.04
N ILE A 19 3.47 4.39 18.48
CA ILE A 19 2.76 5.43 17.72
C ILE A 19 3.56 5.83 16.48
N GLN A 20 4.88 5.95 16.60
CA GLN A 20 5.78 6.26 15.47
C GLN A 20 5.76 5.16 14.40
N ASN A 21 5.69 3.89 14.79
CA ASN A 21 5.54 2.79 13.84
C ASN A 21 4.23 2.90 13.02
N LYS A 22 3.12 3.30 13.65
CA LYS A 22 1.85 3.51 12.93
C LYS A 22 1.94 4.67 11.91
N ILE A 23 2.58 5.78 12.27
CA ILE A 23 2.77 6.93 11.36
C ILE A 23 3.63 6.54 10.14
N SER A 24 4.66 5.73 10.36
CA SER A 24 5.53 5.22 9.30
C SER A 24 4.75 4.38 8.28
N VAL A 25 3.99 3.39 8.76
CA VAL A 25 3.15 2.51 7.91
C VAL A 25 2.15 3.31 7.07
N MET A 26 1.46 4.27 7.69
CA MET A 26 0.49 5.12 6.99
C MET A 26 1.15 5.94 5.88
N THR A 27 2.35 6.47 6.14
CA THR A 27 3.06 7.27 5.13
C THR A 27 3.48 6.41 3.94
N GLN A 28 4.01 5.22 4.19
CA GLN A 28 4.41 4.28 3.13
C GLN A 28 3.21 3.83 2.29
N ALA A 29 2.07 3.56 2.92
CA ALA A 29 0.83 3.25 2.22
C ALA A 29 0.36 4.43 1.34
N CYS A 30 0.43 5.66 1.85
CA CYS A 30 0.11 6.87 1.08
C CYS A 30 1.03 7.05 -0.12
N HIS A 31 2.33 6.82 0.04
CA HIS A 31 3.28 6.86 -1.07
C HIS A 31 2.97 5.82 -2.14
N ALA A 32 2.75 4.57 -1.75
CA ALA A 32 2.40 3.49 -2.69
C ALA A 32 1.09 3.81 -3.44
N ALA A 33 0.05 4.25 -2.71
CA ALA A 33 -1.27 4.58 -3.28
C ALA A 33 -1.20 5.77 -4.25
N THR A 34 -0.46 6.82 -3.90
CA THR A 34 -0.31 8.00 -4.76
C THR A 34 0.46 7.64 -6.04
N ALA A 35 1.54 6.87 -5.89
CA ALA A 35 2.35 6.44 -7.02
C ALA A 35 1.57 5.55 -7.99
N ILE A 36 0.78 4.58 -7.50
CA ILE A 36 0.01 3.72 -8.40
C ILE A 36 -1.10 4.49 -9.13
N LEU A 37 -1.80 5.41 -8.45
CA LEU A 37 -2.79 6.29 -9.09
C LEU A 37 -2.16 7.15 -10.21
N HIS A 38 -0.94 7.64 -10.02
CA HIS A 38 -0.22 8.39 -11.05
C HIS A 38 0.22 7.50 -12.23
N ILE A 39 0.73 6.31 -11.94
CA ILE A 39 1.16 5.33 -12.94
C ILE A 39 -0.02 4.89 -13.81
N THR A 40 -1.19 4.67 -13.20
CA THR A 40 -2.41 4.21 -13.89
C THR A 40 -3.41 5.32 -14.18
N ARG A 41 -2.97 6.60 -14.21
CA ARG A 41 -3.88 7.75 -14.38
C ARG A 41 -4.75 7.72 -15.64
N GLU A 42 -4.28 7.04 -16.69
CA GLU A 42 -5.01 6.88 -17.96
C GLU A 42 -5.87 5.59 -18.00
N ASP A 43 -5.78 4.74 -16.97
CA ASP A 43 -6.61 3.55 -16.84
C ASP A 43 -8.05 3.94 -16.48
N LYS A 44 -9.01 3.34 -17.18
CA LYS A 44 -10.45 3.59 -16.97
C LYS A 44 -10.87 3.44 -15.51
N ASN A 45 -10.42 2.39 -14.81
CA ASN A 45 -10.78 2.17 -13.42
C ASN A 45 -10.23 3.27 -12.52
N THR A 46 -9.04 3.79 -12.83
CA THR A 46 -8.43 4.90 -12.07
C THR A 46 -9.17 6.20 -12.30
N GLN A 47 -9.49 6.53 -13.55
CA GLN A 47 -10.28 7.71 -13.89
C GLN A 47 -11.66 7.68 -13.23
N GLU A 48 -12.35 6.54 -13.30
CA GLU A 48 -13.64 6.36 -12.67
C GLU A 48 -13.58 6.44 -11.14
N TYR A 49 -12.54 5.90 -10.51
CA TYR A 49 -12.32 6.01 -9.07
C TYR A 49 -12.06 7.47 -8.64
N LEU A 50 -11.34 8.24 -9.45
CA LEU A 50 -11.02 9.65 -9.17
C LEU A 50 -12.14 10.61 -9.58
N ALA A 51 -13.13 10.17 -10.36
CA ALA A 51 -14.29 10.98 -10.75
C ALA A 51 -15.31 11.15 -9.60
N ASP A 52 -15.31 10.25 -8.62
CA ASP A 52 -16.21 10.25 -7.47
C ASP A 52 -15.42 10.28 -6.16
N LEU A 53 -14.86 11.46 -5.86
CA LEU A 53 -13.93 11.63 -4.74
C LEU A 53 -14.58 11.40 -3.37
N ASP A 54 -15.88 11.67 -3.24
CA ASP A 54 -16.62 11.52 -1.98
C ASP A 54 -16.92 10.05 -1.65
N ASN A 55 -16.90 9.16 -2.64
CA ASN A 55 -17.13 7.72 -2.47
C ASN A 55 -15.87 6.86 -2.68
N MET A 56 -14.68 7.47 -2.58
CA MET A 56 -13.42 6.73 -2.63
C MET A 56 -13.28 5.77 -1.45
N HIS A 57 -13.22 4.47 -1.74
CA HIS A 57 -12.93 3.44 -0.74
C HIS A 57 -11.47 2.97 -0.83
N LYS A 58 -10.81 2.79 0.32
CA LYS A 58 -9.48 2.18 0.44
C LYS A 58 -9.51 1.19 1.59
N VAL A 59 -8.92 0.01 1.39
CA VAL A 59 -8.75 -1.00 2.43
C VAL A 59 -7.28 -1.11 2.74
N VAL A 60 -6.92 -0.90 4.02
CA VAL A 60 -5.54 -1.08 4.49
C VAL A 60 -5.42 -2.48 5.08
N LEU A 61 -4.46 -3.23 4.53
CA LEU A 61 -4.17 -4.59 4.94
C LEU A 61 -2.72 -4.67 5.40
N GLU A 62 -2.44 -5.60 6.29
CA GLU A 62 -1.09 -5.96 6.72
C GLU A 62 -0.71 -7.35 6.21
N THR A 63 0.59 -7.59 6.04
CA THR A 63 1.14 -8.91 5.73
C THR A 63 2.06 -9.35 6.86
N LYS A 64 2.24 -10.66 7.04
CA LYS A 64 3.05 -11.19 8.15
C LYS A 64 4.55 -10.92 8.01
N ASN A 65 5.04 -10.87 6.77
CA ASN A 65 6.46 -10.72 6.43
C ASN A 65 6.62 -10.42 4.93
N GLU A 66 7.84 -10.04 4.55
CA GLU A 66 8.25 -9.75 3.17
C GLU A 66 7.90 -10.89 2.19
N GLY A 67 8.18 -12.14 2.56
CA GLY A 67 7.87 -13.29 1.71
C GLY A 67 6.36 -13.49 1.44
N SER A 68 5.47 -12.96 2.29
CA SER A 68 4.02 -12.94 2.03
C SER A 68 3.63 -11.81 1.07
N LEU A 69 4.32 -10.67 1.16
CA LEU A 69 4.16 -9.53 0.26
C LEU A 69 4.59 -9.89 -1.18
N ASP A 70 5.71 -10.62 -1.33
CA ASP A 70 6.19 -11.06 -2.63
C ASP A 70 5.25 -12.06 -3.29
N LYS A 71 4.75 -13.05 -2.55
CA LYS A 71 3.75 -14.00 -3.07
C LYS A 71 2.48 -13.30 -3.53
N LEU A 72 2.04 -12.25 -2.83
CA LEU A 72 0.93 -11.43 -3.28
C LEU A 72 1.28 -10.71 -4.59
N ALA A 73 2.46 -10.10 -4.68
CA ALA A 73 2.92 -9.42 -5.89
C ALA A 73 3.02 -10.36 -7.11
N ASP A 74 3.43 -11.62 -6.91
CA ASP A 74 3.47 -12.63 -7.95
C ASP A 74 2.07 -12.94 -8.50
N VAL A 75 1.09 -13.16 -7.62
CA VAL A 75 -0.31 -13.40 -8.03
C VAL A 75 -0.87 -12.18 -8.77
N LEU A 76 -0.63 -10.97 -8.26
CA LEU A 76 -1.08 -9.74 -8.92
C LEU A 76 -0.46 -9.61 -10.33
N SER A 77 0.82 -9.97 -10.48
CA SER A 77 1.51 -9.95 -11.78
C SER A 77 0.92 -10.98 -12.76
N GLN A 78 0.66 -12.20 -12.29
CA GLN A 78 0.06 -13.28 -13.10
C GLN A 78 -1.34 -12.90 -13.62
N HIS A 79 -2.13 -12.20 -12.80
CA HIS A 79 -3.46 -11.73 -13.14
C HIS A 79 -3.48 -10.34 -13.79
N GLN A 80 -2.31 -9.79 -14.16
CA GLN A 80 -2.17 -8.48 -14.81
C GLN A 80 -2.82 -7.33 -14.03
N ILE A 81 -2.84 -7.43 -12.70
CA ILE A 81 -3.33 -6.38 -11.81
C ILE A 81 -2.22 -5.35 -11.63
N PRO A 82 -2.40 -4.07 -12.01
CA PRO A 82 -1.39 -3.05 -11.79
C PRO A 82 -1.18 -2.81 -10.29
N TYR A 83 0.08 -2.80 -9.85
CA TYR A 83 0.45 -2.50 -8.48
C TYR A 83 1.79 -1.75 -8.39
N LYS A 84 2.00 -1.03 -7.29
CA LYS A 84 3.25 -0.37 -6.93
C LYS A 84 3.74 -0.88 -5.59
N ARG A 85 4.96 -1.41 -5.57
CA ARG A 85 5.75 -1.61 -4.35
C ARG A 85 6.44 -0.31 -3.95
N TRP A 86 6.32 0.10 -2.69
CA TRP A 86 7.10 1.18 -2.10
C TRP A 86 8.32 0.59 -1.41
N ILE A 87 9.49 1.12 -1.77
CA ILE A 87 10.77 0.69 -1.23
C ILE A 87 11.28 1.81 -0.33
N GLU A 88 11.41 1.52 0.96
CA GLU A 88 11.89 2.50 1.94
C GLU A 88 13.41 2.67 1.82
N GLN A 89 13.87 3.91 2.00
CA GLN A 89 15.29 4.24 2.02
C GLN A 89 15.68 4.71 3.43
N PRO A 90 16.92 4.45 3.88
CA PRO A 90 18.05 3.86 3.14
C PRO A 90 18.10 2.32 3.11
N GLU A 91 17.21 1.62 3.82
CA GLU A 91 17.29 0.16 4.02
C GLU A 91 17.02 -0.64 2.74
N ASN A 92 16.39 -0.01 1.74
CA ASN A 92 16.06 -0.58 0.43
C ASN A 92 15.18 -1.85 0.53
N ILE A 93 14.23 -1.83 1.46
CA ILE A 93 13.28 -2.92 1.70
C ILE A 93 11.86 -2.55 1.25
N PRO A 94 11.07 -3.50 0.72
CA PRO A 94 9.68 -3.23 0.39
C PRO A 94 8.84 -3.10 1.66
N THR A 95 8.21 -1.93 1.85
CA THR A 95 7.45 -1.63 3.06
C THR A 95 5.95 -1.49 2.83
N ALA A 96 5.53 -1.18 1.60
CA ALA A 96 4.12 -1.15 1.23
C ALA A 96 3.90 -1.62 -0.21
N LEU A 97 2.69 -2.09 -0.49
CA LEU A 97 2.20 -2.39 -1.84
C LEU A 97 0.79 -1.82 -1.99
N ALA A 98 0.54 -1.10 -3.07
CA ALA A 98 -0.79 -0.64 -3.43
C ALA A 98 -1.15 -1.12 -4.84
N THR A 99 -2.38 -1.60 -5.02
CA THR A 99 -2.94 -1.86 -6.35
C THR A 99 -3.57 -0.58 -6.91
N ALA A 100 -3.72 -0.51 -8.24
CA ALA A 100 -4.66 0.43 -8.83
C ALA A 100 -6.09 0.16 -8.32
N PRO A 101 -7.03 1.11 -8.44
CA PRO A 101 -8.44 0.86 -8.13
C PRO A 101 -8.98 -0.35 -8.90
N LEU A 102 -9.63 -1.28 -8.19
CA LEU A 102 -10.18 -2.51 -8.76
C LEU A 102 -11.71 -2.52 -8.57
N ARG A 103 -12.46 -2.57 -9.68
CA ARG A 103 -13.93 -2.72 -9.64
C ARG A 103 -14.38 -4.16 -9.39
N GLY A 104 -13.51 -5.12 -9.70
CA GLY A 104 -13.71 -6.54 -9.46
C GLY A 104 -12.35 -7.25 -9.40
N ARG A 105 -12.32 -8.41 -8.76
CA ARG A 105 -11.12 -9.26 -8.64
C ARG A 105 -11.50 -10.68 -8.99
N SER A 106 -10.63 -11.40 -9.70
CA SER A 106 -10.82 -12.84 -9.90
C SER A 106 -10.81 -13.57 -8.54
N PRO A 107 -11.46 -14.74 -8.44
CA PRO A 107 -11.45 -15.52 -7.20
C PRO A 107 -10.03 -15.75 -6.66
N GLU A 108 -9.07 -16.01 -7.53
CA GLU A 108 -7.66 -16.25 -7.17
C GLU A 108 -7.02 -15.02 -6.53
N VAL A 109 -7.25 -13.83 -7.08
CA VAL A 109 -6.75 -12.57 -6.48
C VAL A 109 -7.42 -12.32 -5.13
N GLN A 110 -8.71 -12.58 -5.00
CA GLN A 110 -9.40 -12.43 -3.71
C GLN A 110 -8.86 -13.38 -2.64
N GLU A 111 -8.65 -14.65 -3.00
CA GLU A 111 -8.07 -15.65 -2.11
C GLU A 111 -6.62 -15.32 -1.75
N ALA A 112 -5.83 -14.75 -2.67
CA ALA A 112 -4.48 -14.28 -2.36
C ALA A 112 -4.48 -13.19 -1.28
N PHE A 113 -5.36 -12.19 -1.36
CA PHE A 113 -5.49 -11.18 -0.31
C PHE A 113 -5.90 -11.78 1.03
N LYS A 114 -6.85 -12.74 1.06
CA LYS A 114 -7.26 -13.41 2.31
C LYS A 114 -6.14 -14.29 2.89
N LYS A 115 -5.34 -14.93 2.04
CA LYS A 115 -4.28 -15.85 2.43
C LYS A 115 -3.05 -15.14 2.96
N PHE A 116 -2.66 -14.03 2.32
CA PHE A 116 -1.42 -13.32 2.62
C PHE A 116 -1.61 -12.07 3.48
N CYS A 117 -2.85 -11.62 3.67
CA CYS A 117 -3.13 -10.38 4.39
C CYS A 117 -4.22 -10.51 5.46
N SER A 118 -4.17 -9.62 6.44
CA SER A 118 -5.22 -9.35 7.42
C SER A 118 -5.56 -7.86 7.44
N LEU A 119 -6.72 -7.49 7.99
CA LEU A 119 -7.05 -6.08 8.23
C LEU A 119 -6.05 -5.48 9.22
N TYR A 120 -5.42 -4.36 8.86
CA TYR A 120 -4.52 -3.62 9.73
C TYR A 120 -5.32 -3.00 10.90
N ARG A 121 -4.83 -3.15 12.14
CA ARG A 121 -5.52 -2.70 13.39
C ARG A 121 -4.67 -1.74 14.25
#